data_AF-A0A1H8CBJ3-F1
#
_entry.id   AF-A0A1H8CBJ3-F1
#
_cell.length_a   1.000
_cell.length_b   1.000
_cell.length_c   1.000
_cell.angle_alpha   90.00
_cell.angle_beta   90.00
_cell.angle_gamma   90.00
#
_symmetry.space_group_name_H-M   'P 1'
#
loop_
_entity.id
_entity.type
_entity.pdbx_description
1 polymer ?
#
loop_
_entity_poly.entity_id
_entity_poly.type
_entity_poly.pdbx_seq_one_letter_code
_entity_poly.pdbx_strand_id
1 'polypeptide(L)'
;MTTDKYLLLITEQLKSAPHNKQVEVIILQSIADIEKKEGADLIKPFLIKLRSWLEDLSPLDCDSTQWSRLRYAVIYLRESLMMDFVLNGESISSL
;
A
#
# COMPACT_ATOMS: atom_id res chain seq x y z
N MET A 1 12.04 -11.21 7.47
CA MET A 1 11.43 -11.70 6.21
C MET A 1 11.80 -10.68 5.13
N THR A 2 12.18 -11.04 3.89
CA THR A 2 12.59 -10.00 2.92
C THR A 2 11.38 -9.20 2.49
N THR A 3 11.53 -7.88 2.29
CA THR A 3 10.45 -6.96 1.87
C THR A 3 9.66 -7.51 0.68
N ASP A 4 10.33 -8.21 -0.24
CA ASP A 4 9.72 -8.80 -1.44
C ASP A 4 8.70 -9.89 -1.13
N LYS A 5 8.89 -10.65 -0.03
CA LYS A 5 7.90 -11.63 0.42
C LYS A 5 6.61 -10.97 0.89
N TYR A 6 6.72 -9.83 1.58
CA TYR A 6 5.53 -9.04 1.96
C TYR A 6 4.80 -8.51 0.72
N LEU A 7 5.54 -7.98 -0.25
CA LEU A 7 4.96 -7.46 -1.49
C LEU A 7 4.16 -8.53 -2.26
N LEU A 8 4.74 -9.71 -2.43
CA LEU A 8 4.07 -10.83 -3.10
C LEU A 8 2.82 -11.27 -2.34
N LEU A 9 2.94 -11.49 -1.03
CA LEU A 9 1.81 -11.92 -0.20
C LEU A 9 0.64 -10.93 -0.26
N ILE A 10 0.94 -9.64 -0.11
CA ILE A 10 -0.07 -8.58 -0.10
C ILE A 10 -0.70 -8.45 -1.48
N THR A 11 0.09 -8.52 -2.56
CA THR A 11 -0.43 -8.52 -3.93
C THR A 11 -1.46 -9.62 -4.15
N GLU A 12 -1.17 -10.84 -3.72
CA GLU A 12 -2.10 -11.96 -3.87
C GLU A 12 -3.36 -11.78 -3.01
N GLN A 13 -3.23 -11.29 -1.77
CA GLN A 13 -4.40 -10.95 -0.95
C GLN A 13 -5.28 -9.87 -1.59
N LEU A 14 -4.68 -8.85 -2.20
CA LEU A 14 -5.40 -7.78 -2.90
C LEU A 14 -6.15 -8.30 -4.13
N LYS A 15 -5.55 -9.21 -4.90
CA LYS A 15 -6.24 -9.86 -6.04
C LYS A 15 -7.46 -10.65 -5.57
N SER A 16 -7.36 -11.35 -4.44
CA SER A 16 -8.43 -12.17 -3.87
C SER A 16 -9.46 -11.39 -3.03
N ALA A 17 -9.26 -10.08 -2.80
CA ALA A 17 -10.18 -9.28 -2.02
C ALA A 17 -11.58 -9.26 -2.66
N PRO A 18 -12.70 -9.49 -1.95
CA PRO A 18 -14.03 -9.50 -2.55
C PRO A 18 -14.44 -8.12 -3.11
N HIS A 19 -14.05 -7.04 -2.45
CA HIS A 19 -14.43 -5.66 -2.77
C HIS A 19 -13.39 -4.64 -2.25
N ASN A 20 -13.49 -3.39 -2.72
CA ASN A 20 -12.56 -2.30 -2.39
C ASN A 20 -12.37 -2.08 -0.88
N LYS A 21 -13.43 -2.16 -0.09
CA LYS A 21 -13.30 -2.05 1.37
C LYS A 21 -12.36 -3.10 1.98
N GLN A 22 -12.26 -4.30 1.38
CA GLN A 22 -11.35 -5.33 1.86
C GLN A 22 -9.90 -5.05 1.42
N VAL A 23 -9.70 -4.35 0.29
CA VAL A 23 -8.37 -3.86 -0.12
C VAL A 23 -7.80 -2.92 0.94
N GLU A 24 -8.60 -1.96 1.42
CA GLU A 24 -8.18 -1.05 2.50
C GLU A 24 -7.80 -1.83 3.76
N VAL A 25 -8.64 -2.78 4.18
CA VAL A 25 -8.38 -3.63 5.37
C VAL A 25 -7.08 -4.43 5.22
N ILE A 26 -6.81 -5.00 4.05
CA ILE A 26 -5.56 -5.75 3.79
C ILE A 26 -4.34 -4.83 3.95
N ILE A 27 -4.41 -3.61 3.42
CA ILE A 27 -3.30 -2.64 3.51
C ILE A 27 -3.09 -2.21 4.98
N LEU A 28 -4.16 -1.85 5.70
CA LEU A 28 -4.08 -1.45 7.10
C LEU A 28 -3.54 -2.57 8.00
N GLN A 29 -4.00 -3.81 7.78
CA GLN A 29 -3.49 -4.97 8.52
C GLN A 29 -2.01 -5.20 8.23
N SER A 30 -1.59 -5.02 6.98
CA SER A 30 -0.19 -5.15 6.58
C SER A 30 0.70 -4.09 7.24
N ILE A 31 0.21 -2.85 7.36
CA ILE A 31 0.90 -1.76 8.07
C ILE A 31 1.08 -2.15 9.54
N ALA A 32 -0.01 -2.52 10.23
CA ALA A 32 0.04 -2.92 11.63
C ALA A 32 0.97 -4.13 11.87
N ASP A 33 0.97 -5.09 10.94
CA ASP A 33 1.84 -6.26 10.99
C ASP A 33 3.31 -5.89 10.86
N ILE A 34 3.66 -4.98 9.95
CA ILE A 34 5.04 -4.50 9.75
C ILE A 34 5.48 -3.65 10.94
N GLU A 35 4.63 -2.74 11.40
CA GLU A 35 4.92 -1.91 12.57
C GLU A 35 5.25 -2.78 13.80
N LYS A 36 4.45 -3.82 14.03
CA LYS A 36 4.63 -4.74 15.16
C LYS A 36 5.88 -5.63 15.04
N LYS A 37 6.22 -6.06 13.82
CA LYS A 37 7.29 -7.07 13.59
C LYS A 37 8.65 -6.46 13.31
N GLU A 38 8.67 -5.35 12.58
CA GLU A 38 9.87 -4.78 11.98
C GLU A 38 10.12 -3.33 12.42
N GLY A 39 9.07 -2.59 12.82
CA GLY A 39 9.16 -1.22 13.36
C GLY A 39 8.43 -0.17 12.51
N ALA A 40 8.04 0.94 13.16
CA ALA A 40 7.27 2.01 12.53
C ALA A 40 8.06 2.78 11.44
N ASP A 41 9.39 2.85 11.58
CA ASP A 41 10.31 3.47 10.64
C ASP A 41 10.30 2.79 9.25
N LEU A 42 9.89 1.52 9.20
CA LEU A 42 9.81 0.74 7.97
C LEU A 42 8.46 0.87 7.23
N ILE A 43 7.43 1.46 7.85
CA ILE A 43 6.09 1.60 7.23
C ILE A 43 6.18 2.44 5.96
N LYS A 44 6.74 3.65 6.03
CA LYS A 44 6.80 4.56 4.88
C LYS A 44 7.62 4.02 3.71
N PRO A 45 8.86 3.50 3.90
CA PRO A 45 9.61 2.83 2.83
C PRO A 45 8.84 1.65 2.23
N PHE A 46 8.17 0.85 3.06
CA PHE A 46 7.36 -0.27 2.60
C PHE A 46 6.18 0.19 1.73
N LEU A 47 5.42 1.20 2.15
CA LEU A 47 4.26 1.70 1.38
C LEU A 47 4.68 2.29 0.03
N ILE A 48 5.81 3.00 -0.02
CA ILE A 48 6.40 3.48 -1.28
C ILE A 48 6.74 2.31 -2.19
N LYS A 49 7.41 1.27 -1.66
CA LYS A 49 7.80 0.09 -2.44
C LYS A 49 6.59 -0.71 -2.91
N LEU A 50 5.57 -0.88 -2.07
CA LEU A 50 4.32 -1.55 -2.42
C LEU A 50 3.59 -0.82 -3.54
N ARG A 51 3.52 0.51 -3.46
CA ARG A 51 2.92 1.33 -4.52
C ARG A 51 3.65 1.12 -5.85
N SER A 52 4.98 1.27 -5.87
CA SER A 52 5.78 1.08 -7.10
C SER A 52 5.60 -0.33 -7.66
N TRP A 53 5.70 -1.35 -6.80
CA TRP A 53 5.50 -2.75 -7.18
C TRP A 53 4.14 -2.96 -7.86
N LEU A 54 3.06 -2.43 -7.28
CA LEU A 54 1.73 -2.54 -7.86
C LEU A 54 1.65 -1.74 -9.18
N GLU A 55 2.25 -0.56 -9.26
CA GLU A 55 2.29 0.26 -10.48
C GLU A 55 2.95 -0.47 -11.65
N ASP A 56 3.98 -1.27 -11.38
CA ASP A 56 4.76 -2.03 -12.38
C ASP A 56 4.09 -3.35 -12.84
N LEU A 57 3.00 -3.79 -12.20
CA LEU A 57 2.30 -5.01 -12.60
C LEU A 57 1.65 -4.85 -13.99
N SER A 58 1.75 -5.90 -14.82
CA SER A 58 1.08 -5.93 -16.11
C SER A 58 -0.41 -6.22 -15.97
N PRO A 59 -1.30 -5.54 -16.70
CA PRO A 59 -2.72 -5.89 -16.75
C PRO A 59 -2.97 -7.28 -17.35
N LEU A 60 -2.01 -7.83 -18.10
CA LEU A 60 -2.12 -9.16 -18.71
C LEU A 60 -1.98 -10.31 -17.69
N ASP A 61 -1.44 -10.03 -16.51
CA ASP A 61 -1.24 -11.03 -15.44
C ASP A 61 -2.46 -11.17 -14.51
N CYS A 62 -3.55 -10.45 -14.80
CA CYS A 62 -4.72 -10.33 -13.94
C CYS A 62 -6.02 -10.42 -14.76
N ASP A 63 -7.08 -10.94 -14.15
CA ASP A 63 -8.42 -10.69 -14.68
C ASP A 63 -8.86 -9.23 -14.43
N SER A 64 -9.94 -8.79 -15.08
CA SER A 64 -10.43 -7.40 -14.98
C SER A 64 -10.78 -6.97 -13.56
N THR A 65 -11.23 -7.92 -12.73
CA THR A 65 -11.64 -7.65 -11.34
C THR A 65 -10.41 -7.53 -10.44
N GLN A 66 -9.46 -8.44 -10.60
CA GLN A 66 -8.15 -8.39 -9.94
C GLN A 66 -7.43 -7.09 -10.31
N TRP A 67 -7.38 -6.75 -11.59
CA TRP A 67 -6.74 -5.52 -12.05
C TRP A 67 -7.40 -4.28 -11.46
N SER A 68 -8.74 -4.24 -11.40
CA SER A 68 -9.49 -3.16 -10.76
C SER A 68 -9.12 -3.00 -9.28
N ARG A 69 -9.03 -4.09 -8.53
CA ARG A 69 -8.61 -4.09 -7.11
C ARG A 69 -7.19 -3.58 -6.92
N LEU A 70 -6.26 -4.01 -7.76
CA LEU A 70 -4.87 -3.55 -7.71
C LEU A 70 -4.76 -2.06 -8.05
N ARG A 71 -5.52 -1.56 -9.03
CA ARG A 71 -5.57 -0.11 -9.32
C ARG A 71 -6.18 0.68 -8.18
N TYR A 72 -7.23 0.16 -7.56
CA TYR A 72 -7.82 0.77 -6.36
C TYR A 72 -6.81 0.84 -5.21
N ALA A 73 -6.04 -0.23 -4.96
CA ALA A 73 -4.98 -0.24 -3.96
C ALA A 73 -3.93 0.86 -4.20
N VAL A 74 -3.52 1.07 -5.46
CA VAL A 74 -2.58 2.15 -5.83
C VAL A 74 -3.16 3.53 -5.51
N ILE A 75 -4.44 3.76 -5.81
CA ILE A 75 -5.14 5.03 -5.49
C ILE A 75 -5.15 5.25 -3.97
N TYR A 76 -5.57 4.24 -3.21
CA TYR A 76 -5.62 4.30 -1.76
C TYR A 76 -4.24 4.63 -1.15
N LEU A 77 -3.18 3.95 -1.60
CA LEU A 77 -1.81 4.19 -1.13
C LEU A 77 -1.34 5.62 -1.41
N ARG A 78 -1.74 6.22 -2.55
CA ARG A 78 -1.41 7.62 -2.85
C ARG A 78 -2.09 8.56 -1.87
N GLU A 79 -3.38 8.34 -1.59
CA GLU A 79 -4.14 9.16 -0.65
C GLU A 79 -3.60 9.05 0.78
N SER A 80 -3.28 7.83 1.23
CA SER A 80 -2.69 7.62 2.57
C SER A 80 -1.32 8.29 2.72
N LEU A 81 -0.44 8.19 1.72
CA LEU A 81 0.86 8.85 1.75
C LEU A 81 0.76 10.38 1.66
N MET A 82 -0.26 10.91 0.97
CA MET A 82 -0.55 12.34 0.95
C MET A 82 -1.08 12.83 2.30
N MET A 83 -1.94 12.06 2.99
CA MET A 83 -2.39 12.40 4.35
C MET A 83 -1.22 12.43 5.34
N ASP A 84 -0.30 11.47 5.28
CA ASP A 84 0.93 11.49 6.10
C ASP A 84 1.83 12.69 5.77
N PHE A 85 1.90 13.13 4.51
CA PHE A 85 2.66 14.33 4.12
C PHE A 85 2.02 15.62 4.63
N VAL A 86 0.69 15.72 4.60
CA VAL A 86 -0.05 16.90 5.08
C VAL A 86 -0.03 17.01 6.61
N LEU A 87 -0.05 15.88 7.33
CA LEU A 87 -0.04 15.87 8.80
C LEU A 87 1.37 15.99 9.40
N ASN A 88 2.41 15.56 8.69
CA ASN A 88 3.81 15.67 9.12
C ASN A 88 4.59 16.78 8.39
N GLY A 89 3.91 17.56 7.55
CA GLY A 89 4.44 18.72 6.84
C GLY A 89 4.41 19.96 7.73
N GLU A 90 5.60 20.43 8.05
CA GLU A 90 5.90 21.54 8.93
C GLU A 90 5.04 22.80 8.71
N SER A 91 4.64 23.40 9.84
CA SER A 91 4.48 24.85 9.97
C SER A 91 5.78 25.51 9.49
N ILE A 92 5.80 26.00 8.25
CA ILE A 92 6.68 27.11 7.92
C ILE A 92 5.96 28.37 8.38
N SER A 93 6.24 28.77 9.61
CA SER A 93 5.89 30.08 10.11
C SER A 93 6.52 31.15 9.21
N SER A 94 5.68 32.05 8.71
CA SER A 94 5.94 33.48 8.51
C SER A 94 7.39 33.91 8.22
N LEU A 95 7.63 34.32 6.98
CA LEU A 95 8.29 35.59 6.64
C LEU A 95 7.53 36.26 5.51
#